data_AF-A0AAN9AD78-F1
#
_entry.id   AF-A0AAN9AD78-F1
#
_cell.length_a   1.000
_cell.length_b   1.000
_cell.length_c   1.000
_cell.angle_alpha   90.00
_cell.angle_beta   90.00
_cell.angle_gamma   90.00
#
_symmetry.space_group_name_H-M   'P 1'
#
loop_
_entity.id
_entity.type
_entity.pdbx_description
1 polymer ?
#
loop_
_entity_poly.entity_id
_entity_poly.type
_entity_poly.pdbx_seq_one_letter_code
_entity_poly.pdbx_strand_id
1 'polypeptide(L)'
;MNESSGAQVLLLATLGVASSNPVLPSPRAECPVSYGNILPTLIISLDGFRADYLDRGLTPTIDALSKAGVMAPYMKASFPTVTFPNHYSIVTGKLSATYFWPGSDADIGGQHPTHGFPFNDSTPFEDRVDQVLDWIVLPEETRPSWISLYFNEPDHTGHEAGPDSTEVDTQLVYVDLMVTRLMDGLEMAGLTPCVNIIVVVDHGMALSGANYVIKLADYIPDLYDTAYTYT
;
A
#
# COMPACT_ATOMS: atom_id res chain seq x y z
N MET A 1 -25.70 2.71 -16.56
CA MET A 1 -25.44 1.94 -15.32
C MET A 1 -23.98 2.18 -15.01
N ASN A 2 -23.72 2.82 -13.88
CA ASN A 2 -22.46 3.51 -13.59
C ASN A 2 -21.66 2.62 -12.64
N GLU A 3 -20.67 1.88 -13.14
CA GLU A 3 -19.78 1.07 -12.30
C GLU A 3 -18.50 1.86 -12.05
N SER A 4 -18.38 2.40 -10.85
CA SER A 4 -17.17 3.08 -10.38
C SER A 4 -16.17 2.05 -9.86
N SER A 5 -15.19 1.71 -10.69
CA SER A 5 -13.91 1.15 -10.26
C SER A 5 -13.19 2.17 -9.37
N GLY A 6 -13.08 1.89 -8.08
CA GLY A 6 -12.43 2.75 -7.10
C GLY A 6 -11.66 1.91 -6.09
N ALA A 7 -10.40 2.25 -5.86
CA ALA A 7 -9.44 1.54 -5.03
C ALA A 7 -9.51 2.12 -3.59
N GLN A 8 -9.76 1.35 -2.52
CA GLN A 8 -9.97 1.87 -1.16
C GLN A 8 -8.68 2.39 -0.47
N VAL A 9 -8.80 3.41 0.38
CA VAL A 9 -7.69 3.87 1.26
C VAL A 9 -8.12 3.86 2.71
N LEU A 10 -7.26 3.26 3.53
CA LEU A 10 -7.29 3.32 4.99
C LEU A 10 -6.36 4.46 5.45
N LEU A 11 -6.93 5.56 5.94
CA LEU A 11 -6.16 6.68 6.49
C LEU A 11 -6.43 6.78 7.99
N LEU A 12 -5.55 6.27 8.85
CA LEU A 12 -5.67 6.50 10.29
C LEU A 12 -5.50 8.00 10.61
N ALA A 13 -6.61 8.71 10.82
CA ALA A 13 -6.65 10.04 11.39
C ALA A 13 -7.22 10.00 12.82
N THR A 14 -6.54 10.68 13.74
CA THR A 14 -6.94 10.83 15.14
C THR A 14 -8.20 11.70 15.25
N LEU A 15 -9.31 11.09 15.72
CA LEU A 15 -10.56 11.81 15.97
C LEU A 15 -10.66 12.30 17.41
N GLY A 16 -10.68 13.62 17.57
CA GLY A 16 -11.04 14.32 18.79
C GLY A 16 -12.50 14.80 18.80
N VAL A 17 -13.27 14.17 19.70
CA VAL A 17 -14.38 14.68 20.55
C VAL A 17 -15.65 15.27 19.92
N ALA A 18 -16.80 14.64 20.27
CA ALA A 18 -17.98 15.36 20.77
C ALA A 18 -18.68 14.52 21.87
N SER A 19 -19.08 15.22 22.93
CA SER A 19 -19.36 14.75 24.29
C SER A 19 -20.73 14.12 24.53
N SER A 20 -20.80 13.11 25.42
CA SER A 20 -21.42 13.30 26.75
C SER A 20 -21.11 12.09 27.67
N ASN A 21 -20.49 12.39 28.83
CA ASN A 21 -20.01 11.51 29.91
C ASN A 21 -18.81 10.59 29.60
N PRO A 22 -17.58 10.94 30.05
CA PRO A 22 -16.42 10.08 29.84
C PRO A 22 -16.38 9.03 30.95
N VAL A 23 -16.80 7.80 30.63
CA VAL A 23 -15.91 6.70 31.01
C VAL A 23 -14.67 6.99 30.20
N LEU A 24 -13.59 7.48 30.83
CA LEU A 24 -12.31 7.68 30.14
C LEU A 24 -12.04 6.37 29.40
N PRO A 25 -12.04 6.35 28.04
CA PRO A 25 -11.50 5.21 27.36
C PRO A 25 -10.10 5.03 27.94
N SER A 26 -9.77 3.80 28.38
CA SER A 26 -8.42 3.47 28.81
C SER A 26 -7.45 4.18 27.86
N PRO A 27 -6.49 4.98 28.37
CA PRO A 27 -5.55 5.64 27.48
C PRO A 27 -4.98 4.55 26.58
N ARG A 28 -5.11 4.76 25.26
CA ARG A 28 -4.47 3.91 24.26
C ARG A 28 -3.03 3.72 24.74
N ALA A 29 -2.52 2.49 24.70
CA ALA A 29 -1.14 2.21 25.08
C ALA A 29 -0.23 3.28 24.45
N GLU A 30 0.57 3.96 25.26
CA GLU A 30 1.47 4.99 24.76
C GLU A 30 2.75 4.36 24.27
N CYS A 31 3.45 5.03 23.35
CA CYS A 31 4.78 4.58 22.95
C CYS A 31 5.74 4.56 24.13
N PRO A 32 6.61 3.55 24.22
CA PRO A 32 7.72 3.58 25.14
C PRO A 32 8.53 4.86 24.94
N VAL A 33 8.90 5.55 26.03
CA VAL A 33 9.75 6.75 25.97
C VAL A 33 11.08 6.47 25.26
N SER A 34 11.60 5.25 25.40
CA SER A 34 12.80 4.77 24.71
C SER A 34 12.65 4.68 23.19
N TYR A 35 11.43 4.66 22.66
CA TYR A 35 11.19 4.65 21.23
C TYR A 35 11.47 6.02 20.59
N GLY A 36 11.42 7.11 21.37
CA GLY A 36 11.62 8.47 20.85
C GLY A 36 10.32 9.19 20.49
N ASN A 37 10.46 10.41 19.97
CA ASN A 37 9.32 11.29 19.67
C ASN A 37 8.92 11.28 18.19
N ILE A 38 9.78 10.77 17.30
CA ILE A 38 9.49 10.65 15.87
C ILE A 38 8.86 9.28 15.60
N LEU A 39 7.54 9.29 15.44
CA LEU A 39 6.75 8.12 15.07
C LEU A 39 6.80 7.90 13.54
N PRO A 40 7.20 6.71 13.06
CA PRO A 40 7.21 6.42 11.64
C PRO A 40 5.79 6.36 11.06
N THR A 41 5.68 6.74 9.79
CA THR A 41 4.52 6.44 8.94
C THR A 41 4.90 5.32 7.99
N LEU A 42 4.16 4.21 8.09
CA LEU A 42 4.28 3.05 7.20
C LEU A 42 3.11 3.07 6.22
N ILE A 43 3.41 3.19 4.93
CA ILE A 43 2.43 3.01 3.86
C ILE A 43 2.60 1.63 3.23
N ILE A 44 1.51 0.88 3.15
CA ILE A 44 1.44 -0.46 2.57
C ILE A 44 0.58 -0.37 1.32
N SER A 45 1.14 -0.71 0.16
CA SER A 45 0.42 -0.76 -1.11
C SER A 45 0.13 -2.20 -1.50
N LEU A 46 -1.15 -2.51 -1.74
CA LEU A 46 -1.61 -3.80 -2.27
C LEU A 46 -2.05 -3.57 -3.73
N ASP A 47 -1.21 -4.00 -4.68
CA ASP A 47 -1.44 -3.78 -6.10
C ASP A 47 -2.69 -4.53 -6.57
N GLY A 48 -3.55 -3.87 -7.36
CA GLY A 48 -4.72 -4.50 -7.97
C GLY A 48 -5.79 -5.00 -6.99
N PHE A 49 -5.69 -4.63 -5.71
CA PHE A 49 -6.63 -5.06 -4.68
C PHE A 49 -7.98 -4.31 -4.86
N ARG A 50 -8.93 -5.01 -5.48
CA ARG A 50 -10.28 -4.51 -5.76
C ARG A 50 -11.06 -4.33 -4.45
N ALA A 51 -11.81 -3.23 -4.37
CA ALA A 51 -12.56 -2.83 -3.18
C ALA A 51 -13.49 -3.91 -2.58
N ASP A 52 -14.16 -4.68 -3.43
CA ASP A 52 -15.09 -5.75 -3.06
C ASP A 52 -14.39 -7.06 -2.62
N TYR A 53 -13.05 -7.15 -2.71
CA TYR A 53 -12.32 -8.30 -2.17
C TYR A 53 -12.44 -8.39 -0.64
N LEU A 54 -12.67 -7.27 0.05
CA LEU A 54 -12.98 -7.29 1.49
C LEU A 54 -14.28 -8.03 1.81
N ASP A 55 -15.25 -8.01 0.89
CA ASP A 55 -16.55 -8.67 1.08
C ASP A 55 -16.46 -10.19 0.94
N ARG A 56 -15.31 -10.73 0.50
CA ARG A 56 -15.09 -12.18 0.35
C ARG A 56 -14.84 -12.90 1.68
N GLY A 57 -14.55 -12.19 2.76
CA GLY A 57 -14.30 -12.78 4.08
C GLY A 57 -12.99 -13.56 4.18
N LEU A 58 -12.01 -13.23 3.33
CA LEU A 58 -10.70 -13.91 3.26
C LEU A 58 -9.57 -13.11 3.91
N THR A 59 -9.81 -11.85 4.29
CA THR A 59 -8.78 -10.90 4.74
C THR A 59 -9.10 -10.37 6.15
N PRO A 60 -9.19 -11.25 7.17
CA PRO A 60 -9.66 -10.86 8.51
C PRO A 60 -8.80 -9.79 9.18
N THR A 61 -7.50 -9.75 8.94
CA THR A 61 -6.62 -8.74 9.55
C THR A 61 -6.80 -7.38 8.87
N ILE A 62 -6.84 -7.34 7.55
CA ILE A 62 -7.13 -6.11 6.81
C ILE A 62 -8.55 -5.60 7.17
N ASP A 63 -9.52 -6.49 7.30
CA ASP A 63 -10.87 -6.17 7.79
C ASP A 63 -10.86 -5.57 9.20
N ALA A 64 -10.06 -6.14 10.11
CA ALA A 64 -9.94 -5.64 11.47
C ALA A 64 -9.30 -4.24 11.49
N LEU A 65 -8.25 -4.01 10.69
CA LEU A 65 -7.63 -2.70 10.51
C LEU A 65 -8.61 -1.68 9.95
N SER A 66 -9.43 -2.08 8.97
CA SER A 66 -10.47 -1.26 8.38
C SER A 66 -11.54 -0.84 9.39
N LYS A 67 -11.99 -1.78 10.24
CA LYS A 67 -13.00 -1.53 11.29
C LYS A 67 -12.47 -0.73 12.47
N ALA A 68 -11.21 -0.89 12.83
CA ALA A 68 -10.57 -0.19 13.95
C ALA A 68 -10.00 1.18 13.57
N GLY A 69 -9.73 1.40 12.28
CA GLY A 69 -9.17 2.63 11.73
C GLY A 69 -10.22 3.57 11.14
N VAL A 70 -9.77 4.40 10.20
CA VAL A 70 -10.61 5.30 9.42
C VAL A 70 -10.50 4.90 7.95
N MET A 71 -11.61 4.45 7.38
CA MET A 71 -11.69 3.93 6.01
C MET A 71 -12.44 4.90 5.09
N ALA A 72 -11.88 5.15 3.91
CA ALA A 72 -12.58 5.81 2.81
C ALA A 72 -13.19 4.75 1.86
N PRO A 73 -14.41 4.97 1.33
CA PRO A 73 -15.08 3.99 0.47
C PRO A 73 -14.35 3.75 -0.87
N TYR A 74 -13.56 4.72 -1.32
CA TYR A 74 -12.62 4.61 -2.44
C TYR A 74 -11.65 5.81 -2.44
N MET A 75 -10.54 5.65 -3.15
CA MET A 75 -9.54 6.63 -3.56
C MET A 75 -9.50 6.65 -5.08
N LYS A 76 -9.43 7.86 -5.63
CA LYS A 76 -9.20 8.08 -7.05
C LYS A 76 -7.70 8.25 -7.27
N ALA A 77 -7.07 7.27 -7.95
CA ALA A 77 -5.67 7.38 -8.33
C ALA A 77 -5.43 8.58 -9.26
N SER A 78 -4.30 9.26 -9.08
CA SER A 78 -3.85 10.35 -9.96
C SER A 78 -2.61 9.90 -10.70
N PHE A 79 -2.66 9.93 -12.03
CA PHE A 79 -1.52 9.59 -12.88
C PHE A 79 -0.58 10.79 -13.04
N PRO A 80 0.77 10.68 -12.94
CA PRO A 80 1.60 9.53 -12.50
C PRO A 80 1.96 9.57 -10.99
N THR A 81 2.19 8.40 -10.36
CA THR A 81 2.26 8.18 -8.90
C THR A 81 3.67 7.90 -8.33
N VAL A 82 4.69 8.70 -8.66
CA VAL A 82 6.11 8.28 -8.43
C VAL A 82 6.94 9.18 -7.49
N THR A 83 6.34 10.16 -6.80
CA THR A 83 7.10 11.31 -6.26
C THR A 83 7.18 11.41 -4.73
N PHE A 84 6.34 10.70 -3.99
CA PHE A 84 6.06 11.03 -2.59
C PHE A 84 7.20 10.77 -1.59
N PRO A 85 7.86 9.59 -1.57
CA PRO A 85 8.89 9.28 -0.56
C PRO A 85 10.12 10.21 -0.63
N ASN A 86 10.63 10.47 -1.83
CA ASN A 86 11.80 11.34 -2.05
C ASN A 86 11.49 12.80 -1.67
N HIS A 87 10.30 13.31 -1.99
CA HIS A 87 9.91 14.66 -1.60
C HIS A 87 9.80 14.79 -0.08
N TYR A 88 9.28 13.78 0.60
CA TYR A 88 9.17 13.79 2.06
C TYR A 88 10.54 13.93 2.75
N SER A 89 11.55 13.15 2.33
CA SER A 89 12.90 13.27 2.90
C SER A 89 13.53 14.64 2.66
N ILE A 90 13.39 15.20 1.45
CA ILE A 90 13.99 16.49 1.09
C ILE A 90 13.36 17.65 1.88
N VAL A 91 12.03 17.67 2.02
CA VAL A 91 11.34 18.78 2.69
C VAL A 91 11.36 18.69 4.21
N THR A 92 11.52 17.49 4.78
CA THR A 92 11.52 17.28 6.23
C THR A 92 12.92 17.08 6.84
N GLY A 93 13.92 16.74 6.02
CA GLY A 93 15.27 16.36 6.49
C GLY A 93 15.31 14.99 7.18
N LYS A 94 14.25 14.17 7.07
CA LYS A 94 14.14 12.87 7.75
C LYS A 94 14.44 11.71 6.82
N LEU A 95 14.87 10.59 7.41
CA LEU A 95 15.18 9.36 6.68
C LEU A 95 13.91 8.70 6.14
N SER A 96 14.02 8.13 4.95
CA SER A 96 12.99 7.33 4.28
C SER A 96 13.53 5.95 3.91
N ALA A 97 12.66 4.93 4.03
CA ALA A 97 12.95 3.58 3.60
C ALA A 97 11.85 3.06 2.68
N THR A 98 12.23 2.25 1.69
CA THR A 98 11.28 1.63 0.75
C THR A 98 11.64 0.19 0.48
N TYR A 99 10.72 -0.71 0.78
CA TYR A 99 10.73 -2.07 0.30
C TYR A 99 9.76 -2.15 -0.89
N PHE A 100 10.28 -1.63 -2.01
CA PHE A 100 9.60 -1.38 -3.28
C PHE A 100 8.53 -0.26 -3.25
N TRP A 101 8.55 0.56 -4.29
CA TRP A 101 7.52 1.53 -4.66
C TRP A 101 7.75 1.94 -6.11
N PRO A 102 6.72 2.12 -6.96
CA PRO A 102 6.94 2.59 -8.33
C PRO A 102 7.79 3.86 -8.38
N GLY A 103 8.94 3.78 -9.07
CA GLY A 103 9.90 4.87 -9.20
C GLY A 103 10.91 5.02 -8.05
N SER A 104 10.91 4.15 -7.03
CA SER A 104 11.88 4.25 -5.93
C SER A 104 13.31 3.87 -6.31
N ASP A 105 13.48 3.07 -7.36
CA ASP A 105 14.77 2.64 -7.91
C ASP A 105 15.23 3.49 -9.11
N ALA A 106 14.39 4.42 -9.57
CA ALA A 106 14.73 5.39 -10.60
C ALA A 106 15.58 6.53 -10.02
N ASP A 107 16.56 7.01 -10.81
CA ASP A 107 17.25 8.26 -10.51
C ASP A 107 16.35 9.45 -10.87
N ILE A 108 15.75 10.06 -9.84
CA ILE A 108 14.88 11.23 -9.98
C ILE A 108 15.66 12.47 -9.54
N GLY A 109 16.50 12.99 -10.43
CA GLY A 109 17.27 14.22 -10.20
C GLY A 109 18.36 14.08 -9.13
N GLY A 110 19.02 12.91 -9.07
CA GLY A 110 20.06 12.56 -8.11
C GLY A 110 19.54 12.17 -6.72
N GLN A 111 18.22 11.96 -6.59
CA GLN A 111 17.57 11.70 -5.30
C GLN A 111 17.11 10.25 -5.21
N HIS A 112 17.40 9.65 -4.06
CA HIS A 112 17.00 8.29 -3.71
C HIS A 112 16.53 8.21 -2.25
N PRO A 113 15.71 7.20 -1.92
CA PRO A 113 15.43 6.85 -0.53
C PRO A 113 16.72 6.62 0.26
N THR A 114 16.71 6.89 1.57
CA THR A 114 17.87 6.59 2.43
C THR A 114 18.18 5.10 2.43
N HIS A 115 17.13 4.28 2.50
CA HIS A 115 17.21 2.83 2.35
C HIS A 115 16.25 2.40 1.26
N GLY A 116 16.72 1.62 0.30
CA GLY A 116 15.90 1.13 -0.80
C GLY A 116 16.51 -0.08 -1.47
N PHE A 117 15.65 -0.92 -2.03
CA PHE A 117 16.03 -2.07 -2.83
C PHE A 117 15.58 -1.86 -4.28
N PRO A 118 16.39 -2.25 -5.29
CA PRO A 118 15.93 -2.30 -6.67
C PRO A 118 14.80 -3.32 -6.79
N PHE A 119 13.81 -3.04 -7.64
CA PHE A 119 12.64 -3.90 -7.75
C PHE A 119 13.02 -5.33 -8.16
N ASN A 120 12.46 -6.31 -7.45
CA ASN A 120 12.59 -7.73 -7.74
C ASN A 120 11.30 -8.45 -7.33
N ASP A 121 10.50 -8.83 -8.33
CA ASP A 121 9.21 -9.50 -8.14
C ASP A 121 9.35 -10.87 -7.44
N SER A 122 10.52 -11.48 -7.53
CA SER A 122 10.84 -12.80 -6.97
C SER A 122 11.22 -12.74 -5.48
N THR A 123 11.32 -11.55 -4.89
CA THR A 123 11.59 -11.41 -3.44
C THR A 123 10.37 -11.84 -2.62
N PRO A 124 10.48 -12.85 -1.73
CA PRO A 124 9.40 -13.32 -0.88
C PRO A 124 8.78 -12.20 -0.05
N PHE A 125 7.47 -12.23 0.17
CA PHE A 125 6.77 -11.17 0.90
C PHE A 125 7.18 -11.11 2.37
N GLU A 126 7.53 -12.26 2.96
CA GLU A 126 8.03 -12.38 4.32
C GLU A 126 9.30 -11.56 4.51
N ASP A 127 10.24 -11.64 3.55
CA ASP A 127 11.50 -10.91 3.61
C ASP A 127 11.26 -9.38 3.54
N ARG A 128 10.23 -8.95 2.80
CA ARG A 128 9.83 -7.53 2.73
C ARG A 128 9.28 -7.05 4.07
N VAL A 129 8.41 -7.83 4.69
CA VAL A 129 7.81 -7.53 6.00
C VAL A 129 8.87 -7.52 7.09
N ASP A 130 9.75 -8.52 7.11
CA ASP A 130 10.79 -8.65 8.13
C ASP A 130 11.75 -7.46 8.08
N GLN A 131 12.13 -7.01 6.88
CA GLN A 131 12.98 -5.82 6.76
C GLN A 131 12.28 -4.53 7.23
N VAL A 132 10.97 -4.40 7.02
CA VAL A 132 10.19 -3.26 7.55
C VAL A 132 10.21 -3.29 9.08
N LEU A 133 10.02 -4.46 9.69
CA LEU A 133 10.13 -4.63 11.15
C LEU A 133 11.53 -4.27 11.65
N ASP A 134 12.58 -4.70 10.95
CA ASP A 134 13.98 -4.35 11.27
C ASP A 134 14.21 -2.84 11.22
N TRP A 135 13.64 -2.13 10.24
CA TRP A 135 13.73 -0.67 10.19
C TRP A 135 13.00 0.01 11.34
N ILE A 136 11.82 -0.50 11.72
CA ILE A 136 10.96 0.10 12.76
C ILE A 136 11.61 0.04 14.15
N VAL A 137 12.47 -0.95 14.41
CA VAL A 137 13.16 -1.12 15.69
C VAL A 137 14.52 -0.38 15.77
N LEU A 138 14.95 0.30 14.72
CA LEU A 138 16.18 1.11 14.75
C LEU A 138 16.09 2.24 15.78
N PRO A 139 17.25 2.71 16.31
CA PRO A 139 17.34 3.92 17.12
C PRO A 139 16.75 5.14 16.39
N GLU A 140 16.16 6.09 17.12
CA GLU A 140 15.46 7.25 16.55
C GLU A 140 16.31 8.05 15.54
N GLU A 141 17.63 8.11 15.73
CA GLU A 141 18.57 8.85 14.88
C GLU A 141 18.77 8.22 13.51
N THR A 142 18.63 6.90 13.39
CA THR A 142 18.82 6.14 12.15
C THR A 142 17.53 5.50 11.63
N ARG A 143 16.44 5.59 12.40
CA ARG A 143 15.16 5.03 12.04
C ARG A 143 14.47 5.86 10.94
N PRO A 144 14.02 5.23 9.85
CA PRO A 144 13.17 5.89 8.86
C PRO A 144 11.87 6.39 9.49
N SER A 145 11.52 7.64 9.23
CA SER A 145 10.22 8.19 9.64
C SER A 145 9.13 8.02 8.59
N TRP A 146 9.52 7.64 7.38
CA TRP A 146 8.65 7.27 6.27
C TRP A 146 9.11 5.92 5.73
N ILE A 147 8.20 4.95 5.69
CA ILE A 147 8.47 3.59 5.22
C ILE A 147 7.40 3.24 4.20
N SER A 148 7.80 2.75 3.02
CA SER A 148 6.89 2.14 2.06
C SER A 148 7.12 0.64 1.92
N LEU A 149 6.03 -0.11 1.82
CA LEU A 149 5.99 -1.54 1.59
C LEU A 149 5.01 -1.83 0.45
N TYR A 150 5.45 -2.58 -0.56
CA TYR A 150 4.64 -2.91 -1.72
C TYR A 150 4.54 -4.42 -1.95
N PHE A 151 3.32 -4.88 -2.21
CA PHE A 151 3.01 -6.23 -2.66
C PHE A 151 2.41 -6.17 -4.06
N ASN A 152 2.98 -6.94 -5.00
CA ASN A 152 2.50 -7.07 -6.38
C ASN A 152 1.30 -8.03 -6.53
N GLU A 153 0.67 -8.39 -5.42
CA GLU A 153 -0.53 -9.25 -5.38
C GLU A 153 -1.66 -8.50 -4.67
N PRO A 154 -2.93 -8.75 -5.03
CA PRO A 154 -3.41 -9.79 -5.96
C PRO A 154 -3.35 -9.43 -7.46
N ASP A 155 -2.74 -8.30 -7.85
CA ASP A 155 -2.69 -7.85 -9.25
C ASP A 155 -2.14 -8.88 -10.23
N HIS A 156 -0.93 -9.41 -9.96
CA HIS A 156 -0.27 -10.38 -10.83
C HIS A 156 -1.19 -11.57 -11.10
N THR A 157 -1.69 -12.23 -10.06
CA THR A 157 -2.56 -13.39 -10.22
C THR A 157 -3.91 -13.00 -10.85
N GLY A 158 -4.43 -11.80 -10.54
CA GLY A 158 -5.65 -11.26 -11.14
C GLY A 158 -5.54 -11.07 -12.66
N HIS A 159 -4.37 -10.69 -13.17
CA HIS A 159 -4.10 -10.60 -14.60
C HIS A 159 -4.01 -11.96 -15.30
N GLU A 160 -3.48 -12.98 -14.64
CA GLU A 160 -3.31 -14.33 -15.22
C GLU A 160 -4.60 -15.17 -15.16
N ALA A 161 -5.27 -15.19 -14.01
CA ALA A 161 -6.41 -16.06 -13.73
C ALA A 161 -7.78 -15.35 -13.77
N GLY A 162 -7.77 -14.01 -13.81
CA GLY A 162 -8.97 -13.18 -13.69
C GLY A 162 -9.32 -12.84 -12.23
N PRO A 163 -9.98 -11.70 -11.99
CA PRO A 163 -10.22 -11.17 -10.65
C PRO A 163 -11.15 -12.02 -9.76
N ASP A 164 -12.01 -12.84 -10.36
CA ASP A 164 -13.01 -13.64 -9.65
C ASP A 164 -12.58 -15.12 -9.50
N SER A 165 -11.28 -15.39 -9.66
CA SER A 165 -10.70 -16.73 -9.58
C SER A 165 -10.35 -17.15 -8.14
N THR A 166 -10.26 -18.46 -7.92
CA THR A 166 -9.82 -19.05 -6.63
C THR A 166 -8.33 -18.82 -6.36
N GLU A 167 -7.57 -18.59 -7.42
CA GLU A 167 -6.16 -18.24 -7.39
C GLU A 167 -6.00 -16.85 -6.76
N VAL A 168 -6.84 -15.88 -7.14
CA VAL A 168 -6.91 -14.58 -6.47
C VAL A 168 -7.30 -14.75 -5.00
N ASP A 169 -8.27 -15.60 -4.67
CA ASP A 169 -8.63 -15.87 -3.27
C ASP A 169 -7.44 -16.37 -2.45
N THR A 170 -6.57 -17.20 -3.05
CA THR A 170 -5.34 -17.68 -2.41
C THR A 170 -4.38 -16.53 -2.13
N GLN A 171 -4.23 -15.59 -3.07
CA GLN A 171 -3.38 -14.42 -2.88
C GLN A 171 -3.94 -13.43 -1.87
N LEU A 172 -5.27 -13.27 -1.78
CA LEU A 172 -5.90 -12.44 -0.76
C LEU A 172 -5.56 -12.95 0.65
N VAL A 173 -5.64 -14.26 0.86
CA VAL A 173 -5.22 -14.89 2.12
C VAL A 173 -3.73 -14.66 2.36
N TYR A 174 -2.89 -14.83 1.33
CA TYR A 174 -1.44 -14.67 1.48
C TYR A 174 -1.06 -13.24 1.88
N VAL A 175 -1.62 -12.22 1.22
CA VAL A 175 -1.40 -10.82 1.55
C VAL A 175 -1.91 -10.49 2.96
N ASP A 176 -3.08 -11.00 3.37
CA ASP A 176 -3.59 -10.82 4.74
C ASP A 176 -2.67 -11.44 5.79
N LEU A 177 -2.06 -12.60 5.50
CA LEU A 177 -1.06 -13.21 6.37
C LEU A 177 0.20 -12.34 6.51
N MET A 178 0.60 -11.61 5.46
CA MET A 178 1.73 -10.67 5.53
C MET A 178 1.40 -9.44 6.38
N VAL A 179 0.19 -8.92 6.27
CA VAL A 179 -0.30 -7.85 7.16
C VAL A 179 -0.41 -8.35 8.59
N THR A 180 -0.85 -9.60 8.80
CA THR A 180 -0.89 -10.26 10.12
C THR A 180 0.51 -10.35 10.71
N ARG A 181 1.47 -10.88 9.95
CA ARG A 181 2.88 -10.98 10.37
C ARG A 181 3.45 -9.62 10.79
N LEU A 182 3.17 -8.57 10.03
CA LEU A 182 3.59 -7.20 10.37
C LEU A 182 2.96 -6.74 11.70
N MET A 183 1.65 -6.90 11.86
CA MET A 183 0.93 -6.48 13.07
C MET A 183 1.37 -7.26 14.30
N ASP A 184 1.56 -8.57 14.18
CA ASP A 184 2.10 -9.43 15.24
C ASP A 184 3.52 -9.01 15.62
N GLY A 185 4.37 -8.71 14.63
CA GLY A 185 5.73 -8.20 14.86
C GLY A 185 5.74 -6.88 15.63
N LEU A 186 4.84 -5.95 15.29
CA LEU A 186 4.67 -4.69 16.01
C LEU A 186 4.16 -4.91 17.45
N GLU A 187 3.21 -5.83 17.64
CA GLU A 187 2.68 -6.17 18.96
C GLU A 187 3.74 -6.80 19.85
N MET A 188 4.49 -7.77 19.31
CA MET A 188 5.60 -8.41 20.00
C MET A 188 6.71 -7.42 20.40
N ALA A 189 6.93 -6.38 19.59
CA ALA A 189 7.87 -5.31 19.91
C ALA A 189 7.28 -4.26 20.88
N GLY A 190 5.98 -4.31 21.18
CA GLY A 190 5.29 -3.28 21.96
C GLY A 190 5.17 -1.93 21.22
N LEU A 191 5.20 -1.95 19.89
CA LEU A 191 5.27 -0.78 19.02
C LEU A 191 3.99 -0.50 18.22
N THR A 192 2.93 -1.30 18.39
CA THR A 192 1.60 -1.04 17.81
C THR A 192 1.10 0.40 18.01
N PRO A 193 1.31 1.09 19.15
CA PRO A 193 0.88 2.49 19.27
C PRO A 193 1.84 3.51 18.63
N CYS A 194 2.98 3.06 18.11
CA CYS A 194 4.08 3.93 17.65
C CYS A 194 4.19 4.10 16.15
N VAL A 195 3.44 3.33 15.39
CA VAL A 195 3.51 3.36 13.93
C VAL A 195 2.16 3.83 13.40
N ASN A 196 2.19 4.86 12.57
CA ASN A 196 1.02 5.25 11.79
C ASN A 196 0.99 4.37 10.54
N ILE A 197 0.00 3.50 10.43
CA ILE A 197 -0.15 2.58 9.29
C ILE A 197 -1.20 3.14 8.33
N ILE A 198 -0.85 3.20 7.05
CA ILE A 198 -1.74 3.57 5.95
C ILE A 198 -1.74 2.39 4.98
N VAL A 199 -2.90 1.79 4.74
CA VAL A 199 -3.05 0.76 3.71
C VAL A 199 -3.72 1.41 2.51
N VAL A 200 -3.08 1.30 1.35
CA VAL A 200 -3.55 1.85 0.09
C VAL A 200 -3.58 0.80 -0.99
N VAL A 201 -4.40 1.06 -2.00
CA VAL A 201 -4.48 0.27 -3.21
C VAL A 201 -4.42 1.25 -4.39
N ASP A 202 -3.75 0.89 -5.46
CA ASP A 202 -3.54 1.75 -6.63
C ASP A 202 -4.71 1.69 -7.61
N HIS A 203 -5.19 0.48 -7.92
CA HIS A 203 -6.35 0.22 -8.75
C HIS A 203 -7.08 -1.06 -8.34
N GLY A 204 -8.28 -1.24 -8.89
CA GLY A 204 -8.97 -2.53 -8.87
C GLY A 204 -8.64 -3.34 -10.12
N MET A 205 -9.25 -4.53 -10.24
CA MET A 205 -9.08 -5.43 -11.38
C MET A 205 -10.42 -5.70 -12.08
N ALA A 206 -10.40 -5.81 -13.41
CA ALA A 206 -11.58 -6.12 -14.21
C ALA A 206 -11.33 -7.32 -15.12
N LEU A 207 -12.38 -8.08 -15.41
CA LEU A 207 -12.30 -9.14 -16.42
C LEU A 207 -11.98 -8.52 -17.78
N SER A 208 -10.90 -8.98 -18.39
CA SER A 208 -10.57 -8.68 -19.79
C SER A 208 -10.74 -9.94 -20.63
N GLY A 209 -11.09 -9.77 -21.91
CA GLY A 209 -11.32 -10.91 -22.81
C GLY A 209 -11.53 -10.45 -24.25
N ALA A 210 -11.39 -11.36 -25.22
CA ALA A 210 -11.44 -11.04 -26.65
C ALA A 210 -12.73 -10.30 -27.07
N ASN A 211 -13.82 -10.49 -26.35
CA ASN A 211 -15.11 -9.81 -26.58
C ASN A 211 -15.11 -8.33 -26.16
N TYR A 212 -14.09 -7.87 -25.43
CA TYR A 212 -13.91 -6.49 -24.96
C TYR A 212 -12.77 -5.76 -25.68
N VAL A 213 -12.23 -6.35 -26.75
CA VAL A 213 -11.14 -5.76 -27.54
C VAL A 213 -11.73 -5.03 -28.76
N ILE A 214 -11.65 -3.71 -28.76
CA ILE A 214 -11.85 -2.91 -29.98
C ILE A 214 -10.51 -2.84 -30.70
N LYS A 215 -10.38 -3.55 -31.82
CA LYS A 215 -9.20 -3.41 -32.68
C LYS A 215 -9.38 -2.16 -33.51
N LEU A 216 -8.58 -1.13 -33.25
CA LEU A 216 -8.63 0.13 -34.01
C LEU A 216 -8.45 -0.08 -35.51
N ALA A 217 -7.69 -1.10 -35.92
CA ALA A 217 -7.53 -1.49 -37.33
C ALA A 217 -8.84 -1.89 -38.03
N ASP A 218 -9.86 -2.34 -37.28
CA ASP A 218 -11.18 -2.66 -37.85
C ASP A 218 -11.98 -1.39 -38.22
N TYR A 219 -11.58 -0.23 -37.68
CA TYR A 219 -12.28 1.05 -37.85
C TYR A 219 -11.44 2.11 -38.57
N ILE A 220 -10.11 1.95 -38.60
CA ILE A 220 -9.17 2.87 -39.24
C ILE A 220 -8.32 2.06 -40.23
N PRO A 221 -8.66 2.08 -41.52
CA PRO A 221 -8.04 1.24 -42.55
C PRO A 221 -6.52 1.44 -42.69
N ASP A 222 -6.01 2.61 -42.31
CA ASP A 222 -4.62 3.05 -42.56
C ASP A 222 -3.83 3.33 -41.26
N LEU A 223 -4.17 2.65 -40.15
CA LEU A 223 -3.54 2.88 -38.84
C LEU A 223 -2.00 2.73 -38.88
N TYR A 224 -1.48 1.89 -39.78
CA TYR A 224 -0.05 1.66 -39.96
C TYR A 224 0.68 2.81 -40.68
N ASP A 225 -0.02 3.63 -41.48
CA ASP A 225 0.57 4.74 -42.23
C ASP A 225 0.49 6.09 -41.48
N THR A 226 -0.21 6.13 -40.33
CA THR A 226 -0.48 7.37 -39.58
C THR A 226 0.14 7.42 -38.19
N ALA A 227 0.84 6.38 -37.75
CA ALA A 227 1.60 6.38 -36.50
C ALA A 227 2.89 7.22 -36.65
N TYR A 228 2.75 8.55 -36.62
CA TYR A 228 3.89 9.44 -36.40
C TYR A 228 4.29 9.34 -34.92
N THR A 229 5.37 8.62 -34.64
CA THR A 229 6.10 8.79 -33.38
C THR A 229 6.77 10.16 -33.44
N TYR A 230 6.29 11.11 -32.65
CA TYR A 230 7.08 12.30 -32.30
C TYR A 230 8.29 11.80 -31.48
N THR A 231 9.48 11.85 -32.07
CA THR A 231 10.76 11.81 -31.33
C THR A 231 11.06 13.17 -30.74
#